data_AF-L7K015-F1
#
_entry.id   AF-L7K015-F1
#
_cell.length_a   1.000
_cell.length_b   1.000
_cell.length_c   1.000
_cell.angle_alpha   90.00
_cell.angle_beta   90.00
_cell.angle_gamma   90.00
#
_symmetry.space_group_name_H-M   'P 1'
#
loop_
_entity.id
_entity.type
_entity.pdbx_description
1 polymer ?
#
loop_
_entity_poly.entity_id
_entity_poly.type
_entity_poly.pdbx_seq_one_letter_code
_entity_poly.pdbx_strand_id
1 'polypeptide(L)'
;MHGLKKYRDDFNVVLAALAPIKMLLVKSVLLLIATYGCELYGMSTARLVPLQRMIDHALKNVLSCGSSYCRKATYEVLRIDCVVMQAAKLRTRAFLNWKTSRTTIGELINQPFKCPSATWITGTKRWLHSLLHCEIPATQREAVRAGKSRMAERLLRIDRSVISSLR
;
A
#
# COMPACT_ATOMS: atom_id res chain seq x y z
N MET A 1 -14.02 40.39 -23.72
CA MET A 1 -14.04 39.62 -22.44
C MET A 1 -14.75 38.25 -22.53
N HIS A 2 -15.59 37.95 -23.54
CA HIS A 2 -16.27 36.65 -23.65
C HIS A 2 -15.40 35.47 -24.17
N GLY A 3 -14.35 35.73 -24.97
CA GLY A 3 -13.49 34.68 -25.54
C GLY A 3 -12.60 33.95 -24.53
N LEU A 4 -12.15 34.62 -23.48
CA LEU A 4 -11.30 34.02 -22.43
C LEU A 4 -12.06 33.07 -21.50
N LYS A 5 -13.38 33.27 -21.36
CA LYS A 5 -14.24 32.41 -20.55
C LYS A 5 -14.46 31.07 -21.27
N LYS A 6 -14.78 31.13 -22.57
CA LYS A 6 -14.92 29.95 -23.44
C LYS A 6 -13.64 29.10 -23.50
N TYR A 7 -12.47 29.72 -23.69
CA TYR A 7 -11.19 28.99 -23.67
C TYR A 7 -10.87 28.35 -22.30
N ARG A 8 -11.22 29.02 -21.19
CA ARG A 8 -11.06 28.47 -19.84
C ARG A 8 -12.00 27.29 -19.60
N ASP A 9 -13.23 27.37 -20.09
CA ASP A 9 -14.23 26.32 -19.97
C ASP A 9 -13.86 25.11 -20.83
N ASP A 10 -13.42 25.32 -22.08
CA ASP A 10 -12.90 24.25 -22.96
C ASP A 10 -11.64 23.59 -22.38
N PHE A 11 -10.72 24.37 -21.81
CA PHE A 11 -9.52 23.83 -21.13
C PHE A 11 -9.87 23.04 -19.86
N ASN A 12 -10.85 23.51 -19.08
CA ASN A 12 -11.35 22.80 -17.91
C ASN A 12 -12.07 21.49 -18.27
N VAL A 13 -12.78 21.45 -19.39
CA VAL A 13 -13.41 20.23 -19.93
C VAL A 13 -12.33 19.21 -20.34
N VAL A 14 -11.27 19.65 -21.02
CA VAL A 14 -10.12 18.79 -21.36
C VAL A 14 -9.38 18.33 -20.10
N LEU A 15 -9.19 19.21 -19.11
CA LEU A 15 -8.57 18.88 -17.83
C LEU A 15 -9.39 17.83 -17.07
N ALA A 16 -10.72 17.96 -17.09
CA ALA A 16 -11.66 17.04 -16.46
C ALA A 16 -11.66 15.67 -17.16
N ALA A 17 -11.56 15.63 -18.49
CA ALA A 17 -11.42 14.40 -19.26
C ALA A 17 -10.08 13.68 -18.99
N LEU A 18 -9.03 14.42 -18.65
CA LEU A 18 -7.70 13.86 -18.35
C LEU A 18 -7.57 13.34 -16.90
N ALA A 19 -8.44 13.77 -15.99
CA ALA A 19 -8.38 13.38 -14.57
C ALA A 19 -8.53 11.87 -14.34
N PRO A 20 -9.47 11.14 -14.99
CA PRO A 20 -9.55 9.68 -14.89
C PRO A 20 -8.28 8.97 -15.37
N ILE A 21 -7.66 9.45 -16.45
CA ILE A 21 -6.43 8.87 -17.02
C ILE A 21 -5.26 9.07 -16.05
N LYS A 22 -5.08 10.29 -15.53
CA LYS A 22 -4.06 10.59 -14.51
C LYS A 22 -4.26 9.75 -13.25
N MET A 23 -5.52 9.58 -12.83
CA MET A 23 -5.87 8.74 -11.68
C MET A 23 -5.50 7.28 -11.90
N LEU A 24 -5.78 6.75 -13.10
CA LEU A 24 -5.39 5.40 -13.47
C LEU A 24 -3.86 5.24 -13.38
N LEU A 25 -3.10 6.19 -13.92
CA LEU A 25 -1.64 6.18 -13.88
C LEU A 25 -1.09 6.21 -12.44
N VAL A 26 -1.68 7.00 -11.55
CA VAL A 26 -1.29 6.99 -10.14
C VAL A 26 -1.53 5.62 -9.50
N LYS A 27 -2.70 5.02 -9.76
CA LYS A 27 -3.10 3.74 -9.18
C LYS A 27 -2.32 2.54 -9.71
N SER A 28 -2.15 2.46 -11.02
CA SER A 28 -1.58 1.28 -11.69
C SER A 28 -0.07 1.37 -11.85
N VAL A 29 0.49 2.56 -11.97
CA VAL A 29 1.93 2.74 -12.23
C VAL A 29 2.63 3.30 -11.00
N LEU A 30 2.25 4.50 -10.56
CA LEU A 30 3.00 5.19 -9.51
C LEU A 30 2.96 4.43 -8.18
N LEU A 31 1.80 3.91 -7.79
CA LEU A 31 1.66 3.11 -6.57
C LEU A 31 2.49 1.82 -6.63
N LEU A 32 2.54 1.15 -7.79
CA LEU A 32 3.35 -0.06 -7.97
C LEU A 32 4.84 0.26 -7.88
N ILE A 33 5.31 1.30 -8.57
CA ILE A 33 6.72 1.73 -8.53
C ILE A 33 7.12 2.10 -7.10
N ALA A 34 6.28 2.88 -6.42
CA ALA A 34 6.52 3.30 -5.05
C ALA A 34 6.62 2.13 -4.07
N THR A 35 5.81 1.08 -4.28
CA THR A 35 5.70 -0.04 -3.34
C THR A 35 6.50 -1.28 -3.73
N TYR A 36 7.17 -1.28 -4.89
CA TYR A 36 7.96 -2.41 -5.40
C TYR A 36 8.97 -2.94 -4.37
N GLY A 37 9.70 -2.06 -3.68
CA GLY A 37 10.70 -2.45 -2.67
C GLY A 37 10.12 -2.98 -1.36
N CYS A 38 8.81 -2.86 -1.11
CA CYS A 38 8.20 -3.27 0.16
C CYS A 38 8.22 -4.77 0.39
N GLU A 39 8.38 -5.57 -0.67
CA GLU A 39 8.57 -7.02 -0.59
C GLU A 39 9.85 -7.37 0.17
N LEU A 40 10.95 -6.70 -0.17
CA LEU A 40 12.30 -6.96 0.34
C LEU A 40 12.64 -6.13 1.58
N TYR A 41 12.40 -4.83 1.56
CA TYR A 41 12.75 -3.99 2.70
C TYR A 41 11.70 -4.08 3.81
N GLY A 42 10.55 -4.66 3.53
CA GLY A 42 9.46 -4.79 4.48
C GLY A 42 8.85 -3.44 4.88
N MET A 43 8.02 -3.50 5.90
CA MET A 43 7.00 -2.51 6.19
C MET A 43 7.38 -1.63 7.39
N SER A 44 8.41 -0.80 7.24
CA SER A 44 8.81 0.17 8.28
C SER A 44 8.12 1.51 8.09
N THR A 45 7.55 2.08 9.15
CA THR A 45 6.92 3.42 9.10
C THR A 45 7.87 4.47 8.54
N ALA A 46 9.15 4.46 8.93
CA ALA A 46 10.15 5.41 8.43
C ALA A 46 10.33 5.34 6.90
N ARG A 47 10.19 4.15 6.31
CA ARG A 47 10.27 3.94 4.86
C ARG A 47 8.95 4.26 4.14
N LEU A 48 7.82 3.95 4.76
CA LEU A 48 6.50 4.10 4.12
C LEU A 48 5.97 5.53 4.17
N VAL A 49 6.33 6.32 5.17
CA VAL A 49 5.92 7.73 5.30
C VAL A 49 6.29 8.57 4.06
N PRO A 50 7.55 8.58 3.56
CA PRO A 50 7.88 9.36 2.38
C PRO A 50 7.15 8.86 1.12
N LEU A 51 7.00 7.54 0.95
CA LEU A 51 6.25 6.96 -0.16
C LEU A 51 4.77 7.38 -0.12
N GLN A 52 4.16 7.36 1.06
CA GLN A 52 2.78 7.78 1.25
C GLN A 52 2.60 9.27 0.95
N ARG A 53 3.51 10.14 1.39
CA ARG A 53 3.48 11.58 1.06
C ARG A 53 3.56 11.82 -0.44
N MET A 54 4.41 11.08 -1.16
CA MET A 54 4.52 11.19 -2.62
C MET A 54 3.20 10.82 -3.31
N ILE A 55 2.57 9.71 -2.91
CA ILE A 55 1.27 9.29 -3.47
C ILE A 55 0.17 10.29 -3.10
N ASP A 56 0.13 10.76 -1.86
CA ASP A 56 -0.84 11.78 -1.42
C ASP A 56 -0.71 13.06 -2.26
N HIS A 57 0.53 13.51 -2.52
CA HIS A 57 0.79 14.71 -3.32
C HIS A 57 0.38 14.51 -4.78
N ALA A 58 0.62 13.33 -5.36
CA ALA A 58 0.16 13.00 -6.70
C ALA A 58 -1.37 13.00 -6.77
N LEU A 59 -2.06 12.36 -5.82
CA LEU A 59 -3.52 12.33 -5.76
C LEU A 59 -4.11 13.74 -5.56
N LYS A 60 -3.50 14.53 -4.69
CA LYS A 60 -3.86 15.93 -4.46
C LYS A 60 -3.78 16.76 -5.74
N ASN A 61 -2.70 16.60 -6.50
CA ASN A 61 -2.51 17.28 -7.79
C ASN A 61 -3.53 16.83 -8.84
N VAL A 62 -3.82 15.52 -8.93
CA VAL A 62 -4.81 14.99 -9.89
C VAL A 62 -6.22 15.48 -9.57
N LEU A 63 -6.59 15.53 -8.29
CA LEU A 63 -7.91 15.98 -7.85
C LEU A 63 -8.04 17.50 -7.76
N SER A 64 -6.94 18.25 -8.00
CA SER A 64 -6.87 19.70 -7.78
C SER A 64 -7.37 20.12 -6.39
N CYS A 65 -7.18 19.26 -5.38
CA CYS A 65 -7.59 19.55 -4.01
C CYS A 65 -6.59 20.50 -3.37
N GLY A 66 -7.04 21.68 -2.93
CA GLY A 66 -6.23 22.65 -2.21
C GLY A 66 -5.91 22.21 -0.77
N SER A 67 -6.27 23.01 0.22
CA SER A 67 -6.07 22.68 1.64
C SER A 67 -6.97 21.55 2.16
N SER A 68 -8.07 21.24 1.46
CA SER A 68 -9.13 20.31 1.89
C SER A 68 -8.85 18.81 1.64
N TYR A 69 -7.59 18.42 1.41
CA TYR A 69 -7.25 17.03 1.11
C TYR A 69 -7.38 16.12 2.34
N CYS A 70 -8.34 15.20 2.31
CA CYS A 70 -8.48 14.15 3.31
C CYS A 70 -8.06 12.79 2.74
N ARG A 71 -6.89 12.29 3.16
CA ARG A 71 -6.32 11.02 2.69
C ARG A 71 -7.29 9.85 2.78
N LYS A 72 -7.93 9.66 3.95
CA LYS A 72 -8.81 8.50 4.21
C LYS A 72 -10.00 8.50 3.25
N ALA A 73 -10.70 9.64 3.16
CA ALA A 73 -11.82 9.81 2.23
C ALA A 73 -11.39 9.64 0.78
N THR A 74 -10.25 10.21 0.37
CA THR A 74 -9.73 10.05 -0.99
C THR A 74 -9.43 8.58 -1.32
N TYR A 75 -8.82 7.84 -0.39
CA TYR A 75 -8.46 6.43 -0.62
C TYR A 75 -9.72 5.55 -0.70
N GLU A 76 -10.74 5.84 0.11
CA GLU A 76 -12.04 5.14 0.07
C GLU A 76 -12.79 5.40 -1.25
N VAL A 77 -12.96 6.67 -1.63
CA VAL A 77 -13.64 7.07 -2.89
C VAL A 77 -12.93 6.46 -4.09
N LEU A 78 -11.59 6.48 -4.09
CA LEU A 78 -10.80 5.92 -5.16
C LEU A 78 -10.61 4.42 -5.03
N ARG A 79 -11.09 3.75 -3.99
CA ARG A 79 -10.88 2.30 -3.76
C ARG A 79 -9.39 1.91 -3.82
N ILE A 80 -8.51 2.74 -3.27
CA ILE A 80 -7.07 2.51 -3.18
C ILE A 80 -6.75 1.95 -1.80
N ASP A 81 -6.19 0.74 -1.75
CA ASP A 81 -5.60 0.22 -0.52
C ASP A 81 -4.46 1.15 -0.09
N CYS A 82 -4.38 1.51 1.19
CA CYS A 82 -3.30 2.39 1.66
C CYS A 82 -1.91 1.79 1.44
N VAL A 83 -0.88 2.64 1.34
CA VAL A 83 0.51 2.21 1.06
C VAL A 83 1.00 1.16 2.06
N VAL A 84 0.62 1.33 3.32
CA VAL A 84 0.85 0.40 4.44
C VAL A 84 0.21 -0.97 4.14
N MET A 85 -1.05 -1.00 3.73
CA MET A 85 -1.74 -2.23 3.33
C MET A 85 -1.10 -2.90 2.11
N GLN A 86 -0.72 -2.12 1.10
CA GLN A 86 -0.04 -2.66 -0.10
C GLN A 86 1.31 -3.28 0.26
N ALA A 87 2.11 -2.61 1.07
CA ALA A 87 3.38 -3.14 1.56
C ALA A 87 3.20 -4.47 2.31
N ALA A 88 2.18 -4.57 3.16
CA ALA A 88 1.84 -5.82 3.85
C ALA A 88 1.48 -6.93 2.86
N LYS A 89 0.60 -6.65 1.89
CA LYS A 89 0.18 -7.63 0.86
C LYS A 89 1.36 -8.14 0.04
N LEU A 90 2.20 -7.22 -0.44
CA LEU A 90 3.39 -7.53 -1.23
C LEU A 90 4.38 -8.39 -0.43
N ARG A 91 4.68 -8.00 0.81
CA ARG A 91 5.56 -8.78 1.70
C ARG A 91 5.04 -10.19 1.95
N THR A 92 3.75 -10.35 2.27
CA THR A 92 3.12 -11.66 2.48
C THR A 92 3.19 -12.52 1.21
N ARG A 93 2.89 -11.92 0.05
CA ARG A 93 2.96 -12.60 -1.24
C ARG A 93 4.36 -13.05 -1.59
N ALA A 94 5.36 -12.17 -1.46
CA ALA A 94 6.75 -12.48 -1.79
C ALA A 94 7.28 -13.65 -0.94
N PHE A 95 6.99 -13.65 0.36
CA PHE A 95 7.36 -14.75 1.25
C PHE A 95 6.80 -16.10 0.80
N LEU A 96 5.51 -16.14 0.43
CA LEU A 96 4.86 -17.38 0.03
C LEU A 96 5.30 -17.84 -1.36
N ASN A 97 5.49 -16.91 -2.30
CA ASN A 97 5.99 -17.21 -3.64
C ASN A 97 7.41 -17.78 -3.60
N TRP A 98 8.27 -17.22 -2.76
CA TRP A 98 9.62 -17.76 -2.60
C TRP A 98 9.62 -19.07 -1.82
N LYS A 99 8.74 -19.24 -0.83
CA LYS A 99 8.58 -20.52 -0.11
C LYS A 99 8.22 -21.70 -1.03
N THR A 100 7.37 -21.46 -2.04
CA THR A 100 6.95 -22.49 -3.01
C THR A 100 7.88 -22.61 -4.23
N SER A 101 8.87 -21.74 -4.34
CA SER A 101 9.82 -21.73 -5.46
C SER A 101 10.81 -22.89 -5.36
N ARG A 102 11.20 -23.46 -6.50
CA ARG A 102 12.28 -24.48 -6.61
C ARG A 102 13.68 -23.87 -6.71
N THR A 103 13.83 -22.62 -6.30
CA THR A 103 15.11 -21.91 -6.32
C THR A 103 15.83 -22.10 -4.99
N THR A 104 17.13 -21.80 -4.95
CA THR A 104 17.93 -21.77 -3.71
C THR A 104 17.28 -20.92 -2.62
N ILE A 105 16.55 -19.85 -2.97
CA ILE A 105 15.82 -19.04 -2.00
C ILE A 105 14.70 -19.85 -1.33
N GLY A 106 13.95 -20.66 -2.09
CA GLY A 106 12.91 -21.53 -1.55
C GLY A 106 13.48 -22.63 -0.68
N GLU A 107 14.60 -23.23 -1.09
CA GLU A 107 15.34 -24.19 -0.26
C GLU A 107 15.79 -23.55 1.06
N LEU A 108 16.37 -22.34 1.03
CA LEU A 108 16.78 -21.60 2.23
C LEU A 108 15.61 -21.21 3.14
N ILE A 109 14.42 -20.96 2.60
CA ILE A 109 13.22 -20.66 3.39
C ILE A 109 12.70 -21.92 4.10
N ASN A 110 12.72 -23.07 3.41
CA ASN A 110 12.21 -24.34 3.92
C ASN A 110 13.23 -25.04 4.84
N GLN A 111 14.52 -24.84 4.60
CA GLN A 111 15.65 -25.32 5.40
C GLN A 111 16.49 -24.14 5.90
N PRO A 112 16.02 -23.44 6.94
CA PRO A 112 16.72 -22.28 7.47
C PRO A 112 18.06 -22.71 8.07
N PHE A 113 19.14 -22.06 7.63
CA PHE A 113 20.45 -22.22 8.26
C PHE A 113 20.54 -21.39 9.55
N LYS A 114 21.37 -21.83 10.49
CA LYS A 114 21.64 -21.08 11.72
C LYS A 114 22.47 -19.84 11.38
N CYS A 115 21.86 -18.67 11.53
CA CYS A 115 22.53 -17.38 11.42
C CYS A 115 22.31 -16.60 12.72
N PRO A 116 23.36 -16.00 13.32
CA PRO A 116 23.20 -15.15 14.50
C PRO A 116 22.48 -13.84 14.19
N SER A 117 22.41 -13.43 12.92
CA SER A 117 21.73 -12.20 12.50
C SER A 117 20.31 -12.45 12.01
N ALA A 118 19.43 -11.47 12.21
CA ALA A 118 18.08 -11.51 11.66
C ALA A 118 18.13 -11.30 10.14
N THR A 119 17.83 -12.35 9.37
CA THR A 119 17.66 -12.26 7.93
C THR A 119 16.28 -11.73 7.56
N TRP A 120 16.12 -11.30 6.31
CA TRP A 120 14.80 -10.92 5.78
C TRP A 120 13.76 -12.04 5.96
N ILE A 121 14.15 -13.31 5.76
CA ILE A 121 13.29 -14.49 5.90
C ILE A 121 12.78 -14.60 7.34
N THR A 122 13.67 -14.59 8.33
CA THR A 122 13.29 -14.75 9.74
C THR A 122 12.52 -13.53 10.25
N GLY A 123 12.84 -12.32 9.78
CA GLY A 123 12.09 -11.11 10.07
C GLY A 123 10.67 -11.15 9.50
N THR A 124 10.49 -11.59 8.25
CA THR A 124 9.18 -11.70 7.60
C THR A 124 8.33 -12.80 8.21
N LYS A 125 8.92 -13.96 8.52
CA LYS A 125 8.24 -15.05 9.23
C LYS A 125 7.73 -14.58 10.61
N ARG A 126 8.59 -13.93 11.41
CA ARG A 126 8.20 -13.36 12.72
C ARG A 126 7.08 -12.33 12.59
N TRP A 127 7.20 -11.42 11.64
CA TRP A 127 6.17 -10.41 11.38
C TRP A 127 4.83 -11.04 10.98
N LEU A 128 4.82 -12.05 10.11
CA LEU A 128 3.61 -12.77 9.71
C LEU A 128 2.95 -13.50 10.88
N HIS A 129 3.71 -14.21 11.70
CA HIS A 129 3.19 -14.83 12.91
C HIS A 129 2.61 -13.81 13.88
N SER A 130 3.30 -12.69 14.09
CA SER A 130 2.82 -11.59 14.93
C SER A 130 1.55 -10.93 14.37
N LEU A 131 1.39 -10.86 13.05
CA LEU A 131 0.22 -10.28 12.39
C LEU A 131 -1.00 -11.20 12.45
N LEU A 132 -0.81 -12.48 12.15
CA LEU A 132 -1.91 -13.42 11.97
C LEU A 132 -2.37 -14.06 13.28
N HIS A 133 -1.48 -14.15 14.29
CA HIS A 133 -1.71 -14.86 15.54
C HIS A 133 -2.09 -16.35 15.34
N CYS A 134 -1.75 -16.92 14.17
CA CYS A 134 -1.99 -18.30 13.79
C CYS A 134 -0.87 -18.79 12.85
N GLU A 135 -0.97 -20.05 12.41
CA GLU A 135 -0.10 -20.58 11.37
C GLU A 135 -0.28 -19.81 10.05
N ILE A 136 0.83 -19.62 9.33
CA ILE A 136 0.82 -18.92 8.04
C ILE A 136 0.11 -19.83 7.03
N PRO A 137 -1.01 -19.40 6.41
CA PRO A 137 -1.72 -20.22 5.44
C PRO A 137 -0.80 -20.66 4.30
N ALA A 138 -0.96 -21.90 3.84
CA ALA A 138 -0.16 -22.45 2.75
C ALA A 138 -0.40 -21.71 1.43
N THR A 139 -1.63 -21.22 1.22
CA THR A 139 -2.04 -20.56 -0.03
C THR A 139 -1.80 -19.05 0.02
N GLN A 140 -1.17 -18.50 -1.02
CA GLN A 140 -0.93 -17.07 -1.18
C GLN A 140 -2.21 -16.23 -1.01
N ARG A 141 -3.32 -16.64 -1.64
CA ARG A 141 -4.60 -15.91 -1.61
C ARG A 141 -5.16 -15.79 -0.20
N GLU A 142 -5.13 -16.87 0.56
CA GLU A 142 -5.66 -16.93 1.92
C GLU A 142 -4.81 -16.10 2.89
N ALA A 143 -3.49 -16.22 2.81
CA ALA A 143 -2.58 -15.45 3.64
C ALA A 143 -2.67 -13.95 3.35
N VAL A 144 -2.80 -13.56 2.07
CA VAL A 144 -3.01 -12.14 1.70
C VAL A 144 -4.36 -11.64 2.21
N ARG A 145 -5.42 -12.44 2.11
CA ARG A 145 -6.75 -12.09 2.64
C ARG A 145 -6.71 -11.91 4.16
N ALA A 146 -6.17 -12.89 4.89
CA ALA A 146 -6.05 -12.85 6.34
C ALA A 146 -5.16 -11.68 6.80
N GLY A 147 -4.03 -11.47 6.12
CA GLY A 147 -3.14 -10.34 6.36
C GLY A 147 -3.83 -9.00 6.13
N LYS A 148 -4.64 -8.86 5.06
CA LYS A 148 -5.43 -7.66 4.78
C LYS A 148 -6.43 -7.37 5.90
N SER A 149 -7.17 -8.38 6.36
CA SER A 149 -8.15 -8.22 7.44
C SER A 149 -7.48 -7.78 8.75
N ARG A 150 -6.39 -8.43 9.15
CA ARG A 150 -5.65 -8.08 10.38
C ARG A 150 -5.00 -6.71 10.30
N MET A 151 -4.47 -6.34 9.14
CA MET A 151 -3.93 -5.00 8.93
C MET A 151 -5.01 -3.93 8.98
N ALA A 152 -6.21 -4.21 8.48
CA ALA A 152 -7.33 -3.27 8.54
C ALA A 152 -7.75 -3.04 10.00
N GLU A 153 -7.86 -4.12 10.78
CA GLU A 153 -8.12 -4.07 12.23
C GLU A 153 -7.06 -3.23 12.96
N ARG A 154 -5.77 -3.44 12.67
CA ARG A 154 -4.67 -2.65 13.24
C ARG A 154 -4.77 -1.17 12.89
N LEU A 155 -5.10 -0.84 11.65
CA LEU A 155 -5.25 0.55 11.21
C LEU A 155 -6.43 1.24 11.88
N LEU A 156 -7.55 0.53 12.08
CA LEU A 156 -8.71 1.05 12.80
C LEU A 156 -8.38 1.38 14.27
N ARG A 157 -7.60 0.53 14.95
CA ARG A 157 -7.17 0.79 16.34
C ARG A 157 -6.29 2.03 16.49
N ILE A 158 -5.52 2.37 15.47
CA ILE A 158 -4.60 3.52 15.47
C ILE A 158 -5.31 4.80 15.01
N ASP A 159 -6.49 4.68 14.42
CA ASP A 159 -7.22 5.80 13.82
C ASP A 159 -7.75 6.77 14.88
N ARG A 160 -7.05 7.90 15.01
CA ARG A 160 -7.36 8.94 16.00
C ARG A 160 -8.71 9.60 15.76
N SER A 161 -9.25 9.59 14.54
CA SER A 161 -10.56 10.20 14.27
C SER A 161 -11.72 9.44 14.91
N VAL A 162 -11.55 8.13 15.13
CA VAL A 162 -12.53 7.27 15.81
C VAL A 162 -12.40 7.40 17.33
N ILE A 163 -11.18 7.66 17.82
CA ILE A 163 -10.92 7.87 19.25
C ILE A 163 -11.52 9.20 19.73
N SER A 164 -11.49 10.24 18.90
CA SER A 164 -12.07 11.56 19.22
C SER A 164 -13.60 11.59 19.22
N SER A 165 -14.29 10.63 18.58
CA SER A 165 -15.76 10.55 18.61
C SER A 165 -16.32 9.78 19.80
N LEU A 166 -15.44 9.23 20.65
CA LEU A 166 -15.79 8.47 21.87
C LEU A 166 -15.50 9.26 23.16
N ARG A 167 -15.08 10.52 23.04
CA ARG A 167 -14.86 11.46 24.14
C ARG A 167 -15.82 12.63 23.97
#